data_AF-A0A7C2RRH3-F1
#
_entry.id   AF-A0A7C2RRH3-F1
#
_cell.length_a   1.000
_cell.length_b   1.000
_cell.length_c   1.000
_cell.angle_alpha   90.00
_cell.angle_beta   90.00
_cell.angle_gamma   90.00
#
_symmetry.space_group_name_H-M   'P 1'
#
loop_
_entity.id
_entity.type
_entity.pdbx_description
1 polymer ?
#
loop_
_entity_poly.entity_id
_entity_poly.type
_entity_poly.pdbx_seq_one_letter_code
_entity_poly.pdbx_strand_id
1 'polypeptide(L)'
;MEITYEKKIIAQRKGNRDFKNKLLVALRRPFPNTIHVFEDLDKEDMVSRKKVGRRKRNSRTPWRSIHRRISEVALTAFVDLRNTSRECPDAGS
;
A
#
# COMPACT_ATOMS: atom_id res chain seq x y z
N MET A 1 -1.49 -7.37 -33.01
CA MET A 1 -2.16 -7.33 -31.69
C MET A 1 -1.19 -7.11 -30.52
N GLU A 2 0.08 -7.47 -30.66
CA GLU A 2 1.09 -7.41 -29.59
C GLU A 2 1.48 -5.98 -29.17
N ILE A 3 1.71 -5.09 -30.13
CA ILE A 3 2.08 -3.68 -29.91
C ILE A 3 1.03 -2.94 -29.06
N THR A 4 -0.25 -3.27 -29.21
CA THR A 4 -1.35 -2.63 -28.47
C THR A 4 -1.40 -3.11 -27.01
N TYR A 5 -1.01 -4.36 -26.76
CA TYR A 5 -0.94 -4.92 -25.41
C TYR A 5 0.23 -4.34 -24.63
N GLU A 6 1.42 -4.26 -25.23
CA GLU A 6 2.61 -3.67 -24.59
C GLU A 6 2.38 -2.22 -24.20
N LYS A 7 1.77 -1.41 -25.08
CA LYS A 7 1.40 -0.02 -24.79
C LYS A 7 0.49 0.11 -23.56
N LYS A 8 -0.48 -0.81 -23.40
CA LYS A 8 -1.36 -0.84 -22.22
C LYS A 8 -0.58 -1.16 -20.94
N ILE A 9 0.35 -2.12 -20.99
CA ILE A 9 1.20 -2.47 -19.85
C ILE A 9 2.11 -1.30 -19.44
N ILE A 10 2.73 -0.62 -20.41
CA ILE A 10 3.57 0.56 -20.15
C ILE A 10 2.75 1.69 -19.50
N ALA A 11 1.57 1.98 -20.04
CA ALA A 11 0.67 2.99 -19.47
C ALA A 11 0.24 2.65 -18.05
N GLN A 12 -0.10 1.38 -17.78
CA GLN A 12 -0.44 0.90 -16.44
C GLN A 12 0.75 1.03 -15.47
N ARG A 13 1.97 0.68 -15.91
CA ARG A 13 3.19 0.84 -15.11
C ARG A 13 3.48 2.31 -14.81
N LYS A 14 3.30 3.21 -15.79
CA LYS A 14 3.45 4.66 -15.60
C LYS A 14 2.43 5.20 -14.59
N GLY A 15 1.15 4.85 -14.74
CA GLY A 15 0.09 5.25 -13.81
C GLY A 15 0.36 4.76 -12.38
N ASN A 16 0.82 3.52 -12.21
CA ASN A 16 1.21 2.99 -10.91
C ASN A 16 2.39 3.73 -10.28
N ARG A 17 3.37 4.15 -11.09
CA ARG A 17 4.51 4.95 -10.63
C ARG A 17 4.06 6.35 -10.21
N ASP A 18 3.24 7.01 -11.02
CA ASP A 18 2.70 8.34 -10.72
C ASP A 18 1.84 8.34 -9.46
N PHE A 19 1.00 7.32 -9.27
CA PHE A 19 0.22 7.15 -8.05
C PHE A 19 1.11 7.10 -6.81
N LYS A 20 2.17 6.28 -6.83
CA LYS A 20 3.13 6.18 -5.73
C LYS A 20 3.81 7.53 -5.47
N ASN A 21 4.28 8.20 -6.51
CA ASN A 21 4.95 9.50 -6.36
C ASN A 21 4.01 10.56 -5.75
N LYS A 22 2.75 10.61 -6.17
CA LYS A 22 1.75 11.51 -5.58
C LYS A 22 1.50 11.18 -4.11
N LEU A 23 1.40 9.91 -3.76
CA LEU A 23 1.24 9.45 -2.38
C LEU A 23 2.44 9.89 -1.51
N LEU A 24 3.67 9.72 -2.00
CA LEU A 24 4.88 10.14 -1.30
C LEU A 24 4.90 11.64 -1.05
N VAL A 25 4.54 12.44 -2.05
CA VAL A 25 4.46 13.89 -1.93
C VAL A 25 3.42 14.29 -0.89
N ALA A 26 2.26 13.61 -0.89
CA ALA A 26 1.19 13.86 0.06
C ALA A 26 1.54 13.46 1.51
N LEU A 27 2.43 12.49 1.71
CA LEU A 27 2.90 12.11 3.05
C LEU A 27 4.07 12.99 3.52
N ARG A 28 5.07 13.22 2.66
CA ARG A 28 6.31 13.88 3.07
C ARG A 28 6.17 15.38 3.26
N ARG A 29 5.36 16.06 2.44
CA ARG A 29 5.18 17.52 2.53
C ARG A 29 4.56 17.97 3.85
N PRO A 30 3.44 17.37 4.31
CA PRO A 30 2.85 17.78 5.58
C PRO A 30 3.64 17.29 6.80
N PHE A 31 4.46 16.24 6.66
CA PHE A 31 5.10 15.59 7.81
C PHE A 31 6.63 15.39 7.61
N PRO A 32 7.42 16.46 7.58
CA PRO A 32 8.85 16.38 7.24
C PRO A 32 9.74 15.67 8.28
N ASN A 33 9.30 15.60 9.56
CA ASN A 33 10.09 15.03 10.66
C ASN A 33 9.33 13.94 11.44
N THR A 34 8.43 13.22 10.78
CA THR A 34 7.65 12.16 11.44
C THR A 34 8.13 10.78 11.04
N ILE A 35 8.03 9.84 11.97
CA ILE A 35 8.14 8.41 11.67
C ILE A 35 6.79 7.96 11.14
N HIS A 36 6.76 7.46 9.90
CA HIS A 36 5.54 6.88 9.35
C HIS A 36 5.43 5.42 9.78
N VAL A 37 4.47 5.14 10.66
CA VAL A 37 4.19 3.79 11.15
C VAL A 37 3.20 3.11 10.21
N PHE A 38 3.59 1.98 9.64
CA PHE A 38 2.73 1.17 8.80
C PHE A 38 2.41 -0.15 9.50
N GLU A 39 1.19 -0.64 9.32
CA GLU A 39 0.90 -2.03 9.64
C GLU A 39 1.75 -2.94 8.75
N ASP A 40 2.29 -4.01 9.31
CA ASP A 40 3.00 -5.05 8.57
C ASP A 40 1.98 -5.89 7.81
N LEU A 41 1.56 -5.32 6.68
CA LEU A 41 0.51 -5.82 5.84
C LEU A 41 1.02 -6.95 4.96
N ASP A 42 1.26 -8.12 5.55
CA ASP A 42 1.51 -9.36 4.80
C ASP A 42 0.17 -9.92 4.26
N LYS A 43 -0.48 -9.13 3.39
CA LYS A 43 -1.84 -9.38 2.88
C LYS A 43 -1.90 -10.45 1.78
N GLU A 44 -0.82 -11.15 1.46
CA GLU A 44 -0.85 -12.21 0.44
C GLU A 44 -1.95 -13.25 0.77
N ASP A 45 -2.10 -13.61 2.05
CA ASP A 45 -3.16 -14.54 2.52
C ASP A 45 -4.55 -13.91 2.65
N MET A 46 -4.66 -12.57 2.68
CA MET A 46 -5.97 -11.88 2.60
C MET A 46 -6.57 -11.90 1.19
N VAL A 47 -5.78 -12.30 0.19
CA VAL A 47 -6.20 -12.52 -1.21
C VAL A 47 -6.50 -14.01 -1.48
N SER A 48 -6.51 -14.87 -0.45
CA SER A 48 -6.87 -16.28 -0.65
C SER A 48 -8.22 -16.40 -1.37
N ARG A 49 -8.20 -17.10 -2.52
CA ARG A 49 -9.35 -17.28 -3.42
C ARG A 49 -10.60 -17.86 -2.72
N LYS A 50 -10.44 -18.41 -1.52
CA LYS A 50 -11.51 -18.98 -0.69
C LYS A 50 -12.45 -17.94 -0.08
N LYS A 51 -12.08 -16.66 0.04
CA LYS A 51 -12.96 -15.61 0.59
C LYS A 51 -13.52 -14.73 -0.53
N VAL A 52 -14.55 -15.25 -1.20
CA VAL A 52 -15.37 -14.54 -2.20
C VAL A 52 -15.97 -13.29 -1.53
N GLY A 53 -15.44 -12.10 -1.84
CA GLY A 53 -16.01 -10.83 -1.37
C GLY A 53 -15.03 -9.81 -0.81
N ARG A 54 -13.77 -10.17 -0.50
CA ARG A 54 -12.77 -9.15 -0.12
C ARG A 54 -12.47 -8.25 -1.33
N ARG A 55 -12.76 -6.95 -1.18
CA ARG A 55 -12.70 -5.89 -2.21
C ARG A 55 -11.48 -6.10 -3.13
N LYS A 56 -11.72 -6.44 -4.41
CA LYS A 56 -10.72 -6.56 -5.50
C LYS A 56 -9.70 -5.42 -5.54
N ARG A 57 -10.03 -4.27 -4.95
CA ARG A 57 -9.15 -3.10 -4.81
C ARG A 57 -7.94 -3.36 -3.90
N ASN A 58 -8.11 -4.05 -2.77
CA ASN A 58 -7.01 -4.25 -1.81
C ASN A 58 -5.95 -5.22 -2.32
N SER A 59 -6.35 -6.24 -3.08
CA SER A 59 -5.43 -7.21 -3.69
C SER A 59 -4.66 -6.65 -4.89
N ARG A 60 -5.21 -5.64 -5.57
CA ARG A 60 -4.58 -5.01 -6.74
C ARG A 60 -3.65 -3.86 -6.38
N THR A 61 -3.73 -3.35 -5.16
CA THR A 61 -2.82 -2.31 -4.67
C THR A 61 -1.48 -2.94 -4.30
N PRO A 62 -0.35 -2.47 -4.86
CA PRO A 62 0.97 -3.03 -4.59
C PRO A 62 1.53 -2.51 -3.26
N TRP A 63 0.94 -2.90 -2.13
CA TRP A 63 1.25 -2.39 -0.77
C TRP A 63 2.74 -2.50 -0.42
N ARG A 64 3.35 -3.67 -0.62
CA ARG A 64 4.80 -3.88 -0.39
C ARG A 64 5.67 -2.88 -1.16
N SER A 65 5.31 -2.59 -2.41
CA SER A 65 6.07 -1.63 -3.21
C SER A 65 5.82 -0.18 -2.81
N ILE A 66 4.66 0.14 -2.23
CA ILE A 66 4.37 1.45 -1.65
C ILE A 66 5.23 1.64 -0.40
N HIS A 67 5.17 0.69 0.55
CA HIS A 67 5.95 0.75 1.79
C HIS A 67 7.45 0.86 1.51
N ARG A 68 7.99 0.01 0.62
CA ARG A 68 9.41 0.07 0.20
C ARG A 68 9.79 1.45 -0.33
N ARG A 69 8.91 2.08 -1.12
CA ARG A 69 9.22 3.38 -1.71
C ARG A 69 9.15 4.52 -0.68
N ILE A 70 8.31 4.39 0.35
CA ILE A 70 8.22 5.36 1.45
C ILE A 70 9.45 5.23 2.35
N SER A 71 9.86 4.00 2.69
CA SER A 71 11.05 3.74 3.52
C SER A 71 12.36 4.22 2.87
N GLU A 72 12.41 4.31 1.54
CA GLU A 72 13.55 4.90 0.81
C GLU A 72 13.70 6.41 1.03
N VAL A 73 12.62 7.12 1.43
CA VAL A 73 12.60 8.59 1.45
C VAL A 73 12.19 9.22 2.79
N ALA A 74 11.79 8.40 3.76
CA ALA A 74 11.35 8.81 5.09
C ALA A 74 11.59 7.70 6.12
N LEU A 75 11.67 8.07 7.40
CA LEU A 75 11.77 7.10 8.49
C LEU A 75 10.44 6.34 8.63
N THR A 76 10.52 5.01 8.62
CA THR A 76 9.35 4.13 8.70
C THR A 76 9.53 3.06 9.76
N ALA A 77 8.46 2.73 10.47
CA ALA A 77 8.39 1.59 11.37
C ALA A 77 7.22 0.67 10.95
N PHE A 78 7.34 -0.61 11.29
CA PHE A 78 6.30 -1.61 11.05
C PHE A 78 5.73 -2.12 12.37
N VAL A 79 4.42 -2.33 12.43
CA VAL A 79 3.72 -2.86 13.59
C VAL A 79 2.95 -4.12 13.20
N ASP A 80 2.93 -5.14 14.06
CA ASP A 80 2.14 -6.35 13.83
C ASP A 80 0.66 -5.99 13.63
N LEU A 81 0.06 -6.52 12.58
CA LEU A 81 -1.33 -6.29 12.19
C LEU A 81 -2.35 -6.86 13.19
N ARG A 82 -1.93 -7.77 14.08
CA ARG A 82 -2.83 -8.37 15.07
C ARG A 82 -3.48 -7.26 15.91
N ASN A 83 -4.81 -7.17 15.81
CA ASN A 83 -5.68 -6.31 16.61
C ASN A 83 -5.63 -4.79 16.32
N THR A 84 -4.78 -4.29 15.41
CA THR A 84 -4.68 -2.84 15.10
C THR A 84 -5.95 -2.23 14.50
N SER A 85 -6.79 -3.03 13.84
CA SER A 85 -8.02 -2.57 13.16
C SER A 85 -9.31 -3.04 13.80
N ARG A 86 -9.23 -3.93 14.79
CA ARG A 86 -10.41 -4.50 15.48
C ARG A 86 -10.66 -3.86 16.84
N GLU A 87 -9.61 -3.34 17.47
CA GLU A 87 -9.69 -2.68 18.76
C GLU A 87 -9.91 -1.18 18.55
N CYS A 88 -10.88 -0.61 19.25
CA CYS A 88 -11.00 0.83 19.35
C CYS A 88 -9.75 1.39 20.07
N PRO A 89 -9.04 2.40 19.53
CA PRO A 89 -7.85 2.96 20.18
C PRO A 89 -8.11 3.46 21.61
N ASP A 90 -9.32 3.96 21.85
CA ASP A 90 -9.73 4.56 23.12
C ASP A 90 -10.28 3.54 24.13
N ALA A 91 -10.71 2.36 23.68
CA ALA A 91 -11.47 1.41 24.51
C ALA A 91 -10.82 0.02 24.63
N GLY A 92 -9.85 -0.33 23.77
CA GLY A 92 -9.12 -1.60 23.83
C GLY A 92 -10.00 -2.86 23.82
N SER A 93 -11.22 -2.76 23.27
CA SER A 93 -12.21 -3.82 23.15
C SER A 93 -13.03 -3.71 21.86
#